data_AF-A0A3Q2WJ77-F1
#
_entry.id   AF-A0A3Q2WJ77-F1
#
_cell.length_a   1.000
_cell.length_b   1.000
_cell.length_c   1.000
_cell.angle_alpha   90.00
_cell.angle_beta   90.00
_cell.angle_gamma   90.00
#
_symmetry.space_group_name_H-M   'P 1'
#
loop_
_entity.id
_entity.type
_entity.pdbx_description
1 polymer ?
#
loop_
_entity_poly.entity_id
_entity_poly.type
_entity_poly.pdbx_seq_one_letter_code
_entity_poly.pdbx_strand_id
1 'polypeptide(L)'
;MAALSGGKKTSQKAKGGFIRVRKRDLEKLTTEVMQLREFLPRVVNGDLMEMLHKARAAQTMKEQIVKEQMRQECLHLQSRLDAVQTESQKEKEEKLLLREQLWQSRVELQQQADFCSGLGSAACSLLWSCSAKEDTVSLWLADGKLQAFLAVAAQTLESFVTSLDEEEKSQTEDYNSHEHQFVLAVAGTITNVAAVTQGRDFLSSSAHVLLDTLMKLLKLMKPGVFPRLKVYVDQPLCH
;
A
#
# COMPACT_ATOMS: atom_id res chain seq x y z
N MET A 1 -73.15 -50.87 26.09
CA MET A 1 -73.98 -50.36 27.21
C MET A 1 -74.65 -49.09 26.70
N ALA A 2 -75.91 -49.18 26.26
CA ALA A 2 -77.14 -48.91 27.03
C ALA A 2 -77.36 -47.39 27.18
N ALA A 3 -78.50 -46.75 26.90
CA ALA A 3 -79.85 -47.17 26.51
C ALA A 3 -80.53 -45.94 25.87
N LEU A 4 -81.20 -46.05 24.72
CA LEU A 4 -82.66 -46.12 24.57
C LEU A 4 -83.48 -45.10 25.38
N SER A 5 -84.07 -44.14 24.69
CA SER A 5 -85.49 -43.74 24.80
C SER A 5 -85.74 -42.75 23.65
N GLY A 6 -86.75 -42.82 22.80
CA GLY A 6 -88.09 -43.39 22.92
C GLY A 6 -88.97 -42.39 22.15
N GLY A 7 -89.60 -42.85 21.07
CA GLY A 7 -90.03 -41.98 19.99
C GLY A 7 -91.28 -41.14 20.23
N LYS A 8 -91.55 -40.24 19.30
CA LYS A 8 -92.89 -40.07 18.70
C LYS A 8 -92.79 -39.30 17.39
N LYS A 9 -93.07 -40.00 16.29
CA LYS A 9 -93.49 -39.40 15.02
C LYS A 9 -94.91 -38.87 15.23
N THR A 10 -95.11 -37.58 14.99
CA THR A 10 -96.42 -37.04 14.59
C THR A 10 -96.21 -35.98 13.52
N SER A 11 -96.58 -36.37 12.30
CA SER A 11 -96.85 -35.50 11.17
C SER A 11 -97.87 -34.44 11.57
N GLN A 12 -97.54 -33.17 11.43
CA GLN A 12 -98.52 -32.10 11.34
C GLN A 12 -98.05 -31.05 10.34
N LYS A 13 -98.74 -31.04 9.19
CA LYS A 13 -98.96 -29.92 8.27
C LYS A 13 -98.48 -28.58 8.84
N ALA A 14 -97.52 -27.94 8.17
CA ALA A 14 -97.25 -26.52 8.31
C ALA A 14 -98.50 -25.72 7.91
N LYS A 15 -99.46 -25.56 8.84
CA LYS A 15 -100.44 -24.48 8.78
C LYS A 15 -99.63 -23.20 8.93
N GLY A 16 -99.60 -22.37 7.90
CA GLY A 16 -99.02 -21.04 7.96
C GLY A 16 -99.55 -20.32 9.20
N GLY A 17 -98.70 -20.14 10.20
CA GLY A 17 -99.03 -19.41 11.41
C GLY A 17 -99.11 -17.93 11.06
N PHE A 18 -100.32 -17.37 11.07
CA PHE A 18 -100.51 -15.94 10.93
C PHE A 18 -100.31 -15.27 12.30
N ILE A 19 -99.29 -14.43 12.41
CA ILE A 19 -99.01 -13.63 13.60
C ILE A 19 -99.80 -12.32 13.48
N ARG A 20 -100.62 -11.98 14.47
CA ARG A 20 -101.40 -10.73 14.48
C ARG A 20 -100.51 -9.56 14.94
N VAL A 21 -100.16 -8.68 14.01
CA VAL A 21 -99.34 -7.50 14.27
C VAL A 21 -100.23 -6.25 14.25
N ARG A 22 -99.92 -5.25 15.08
CA ARG A 22 -100.62 -3.95 15.01
C ARG A 22 -100.24 -3.26 13.70
N LYS A 23 -101.24 -2.78 12.96
CA LYS A 23 -101.07 -2.13 11.65
C LYS A 23 -100.00 -1.02 11.67
N ARG A 24 -99.99 -0.19 12.72
CA ARG A 24 -99.00 0.88 12.92
C ARG A 24 -97.56 0.38 13.01
N ASP A 25 -97.34 -0.77 13.65
CA ASP A 25 -95.98 -1.33 13.81
C ASP A 25 -95.48 -1.92 12.49
N LEU A 26 -96.37 -2.53 11.71
CA LEU A 26 -96.07 -3.02 10.36
C LEU A 26 -95.77 -1.87 9.39
N GLU A 27 -96.56 -0.79 9.45
CA GLU A 27 -96.34 0.43 8.66
C GLU A 27 -95.01 1.10 9.01
N LYS A 28 -94.69 1.24 10.31
CA LYS A 28 -93.42 1.79 10.79
C LYS A 28 -92.23 0.94 10.30
N LEU A 29 -92.29 -0.37 10.47
CA LEU A 29 -91.26 -1.29 9.98
C LEU A 29 -91.09 -1.19 8.46
N THR A 30 -92.20 -1.06 7.73
CA THR A 30 -92.18 -0.88 6.27
C THR A 30 -91.45 0.40 5.91
N THR A 31 -91.71 1.52 6.59
CA THR A 31 -91.01 2.78 6.34
C THR A 31 -89.53 2.73 6.69
N GLU A 32 -89.15 2.09 7.82
CA GLU A 32 -87.75 1.93 8.21
C GLU A 32 -86.99 1.03 7.22
N VAL A 33 -87.60 -0.07 6.75
CA VAL A 33 -87.02 -0.94 5.73
C VAL A 33 -86.92 -0.23 4.38
N MET A 34 -87.91 0.59 4.00
CA MET A 34 -87.85 1.40 2.79
C MET A 34 -86.72 2.43 2.85
N GLN A 35 -86.58 3.14 3.97
CA GLN A 35 -85.48 4.08 4.19
C GLN A 35 -84.13 3.35 4.15
N LEU A 36 -83.98 2.24 4.86
CA LEU A 36 -82.75 1.45 4.83
C LEU A 36 -82.42 0.98 3.41
N ARG A 37 -83.40 0.56 2.61
CA ARG A 37 -83.18 0.17 1.20
C ARG A 37 -82.75 1.34 0.31
N GLU A 38 -83.23 2.55 0.61
CA GLU A 38 -82.83 3.77 -0.11
C GLU A 38 -81.43 4.26 0.30
N PHE A 39 -81.11 4.16 1.60
CA PHE A 39 -79.83 4.63 2.15
C PHE A 39 -78.69 3.61 1.99
N LEU A 40 -78.96 2.29 2.03
CA LEU A 40 -77.91 1.26 1.99
C LEU A 40 -76.99 1.39 0.78
N PRO A 41 -77.48 1.56 -0.46
CA PRO A 41 -76.61 1.68 -1.64
C PRO A 41 -75.73 2.94 -1.63
N ARG A 42 -76.18 4.00 -0.94
CA ARG A 42 -75.41 5.24 -0.77
C ARG A 42 -74.29 5.08 0.26
N VAL A 43 -74.48 4.21 1.26
CA VAL A 43 -73.51 3.92 2.32
C VAL A 43 -72.57 2.77 1.93
N VAL A 44 -73.11 1.73 1.30
CA VAL A 44 -72.40 0.55 0.78
C VAL A 44 -72.33 0.70 -0.75
N ASN A 45 -71.45 1.60 -1.18
CA ASN A 45 -71.21 1.81 -2.60
C ASN A 45 -70.27 0.71 -3.14
N GLY A 46 -70.80 -0.13 -4.03
CA GLY A 46 -70.05 -1.22 -4.66
C GLY A 46 -68.79 -0.74 -5.39
N ASP A 47 -68.86 0.43 -6.03
CA ASP A 47 -67.73 1.02 -6.76
C ASP A 47 -66.61 1.45 -5.82
N LEU A 48 -66.96 1.97 -4.63
CA LEU A 48 -65.97 2.32 -3.59
C LEU A 48 -65.32 1.06 -3.00
N MET A 49 -66.10 0.00 -2.78
CA MET A 49 -65.56 -1.28 -2.31
C MET A 49 -64.64 -1.91 -3.36
N GLU A 50 -65.01 -1.88 -4.64
CA GLU A 50 -64.15 -2.37 -5.73
C GLU A 50 -62.88 -1.54 -5.86
N MET A 51 -62.98 -0.21 -5.74
CA MET A 51 -61.81 0.69 -5.75
C MET A 51 -60.89 0.42 -4.54
N LEU A 52 -61.44 0.17 -3.36
CA LEU A 52 -60.69 -0.21 -2.16
C LEU A 52 -59.97 -1.56 -2.36
N HIS A 53 -60.66 -2.55 -2.93
CA HIS A 53 -60.07 -3.85 -3.24
C HIS A 53 -58.94 -3.74 -4.27
N LYS A 54 -59.14 -2.95 -5.33
CA LYS A 54 -58.10 -2.65 -6.33
C LYS A 54 -56.92 -1.91 -5.72
N ALA A 55 -57.17 -0.90 -4.88
CA ALA A 55 -56.11 -0.16 -4.18
C ALA A 55 -55.30 -1.07 -3.25
N ARG A 56 -55.96 -1.95 -2.49
CA ARG A 56 -55.29 -2.93 -1.63
C ARG A 56 -54.46 -3.93 -2.44
N ALA A 57 -54.98 -4.43 -3.56
CA ALA A 57 -54.24 -5.34 -4.45
C ALA A 57 -53.00 -4.65 -5.06
N ALA A 58 -53.17 -3.42 -5.55
CA ALA A 58 -52.09 -2.60 -6.08
C ALA A 58 -51.02 -2.31 -5.01
N GLN A 59 -51.44 -2.03 -3.78
CA GLN A 59 -50.54 -1.81 -2.65
C GLN A 59 -49.72 -3.07 -2.33
N THR A 60 -50.36 -4.24 -2.25
CA THR A 60 -49.65 -5.51 -2.01
C THR A 60 -48.68 -5.87 -3.14
N MET A 61 -49.06 -5.61 -4.39
CA MET A 61 -48.19 -5.83 -5.55
C MET A 61 -46.97 -4.91 -5.50
N LYS A 62 -47.17 -3.62 -5.17
CA LYS A 62 -46.08 -2.66 -5.01
C LYS A 62 -45.13 -3.07 -3.90
N GLU A 63 -45.64 -3.53 -2.76
CA GLU A 63 -44.82 -4.03 -1.64
C GLU A 63 -44.00 -5.26 -2.03
N GLN A 64 -44.56 -6.18 -2.82
CA GLN A 64 -43.82 -7.34 -3.33
C GLN A 64 -42.69 -6.94 -4.29
N ILE A 65 -42.96 -6.00 -5.21
CA ILE A 65 -41.94 -5.50 -6.14
C ILE A 65 -40.80 -4.83 -5.38
N VAL A 66 -41.11 -3.95 -4.41
CA VAL A 66 -40.09 -3.28 -3.59
C VAL A 66 -39.29 -4.29 -2.78
N LYS A 67 -39.96 -5.30 -2.19
CA LYS A 67 -39.28 -6.35 -1.43
C LYS A 67 -38.33 -7.18 -2.30
N GLU A 68 -38.75 -7.53 -3.51
CA GLU A 68 -37.92 -8.28 -4.46
C GLU A 68 -36.75 -7.42 -4.96
N GLN A 69 -36.98 -6.14 -5.26
CA GLN A 69 -35.92 -5.21 -5.63
C GLN A 69 -34.88 -5.08 -4.51
N MET A 70 -35.32 -4.86 -3.28
CA MET A 70 -34.43 -4.80 -2.11
C MET A 70 -33.65 -6.10 -1.92
N ARG A 71 -34.28 -7.26 -2.13
CA ARG A 71 -33.60 -8.56 -2.08
C ARG A 71 -32.50 -8.66 -3.14
N GLN A 72 -32.78 -8.23 -4.37
CA GLN A 72 -31.80 -8.23 -5.46
C GLN A 72 -30.64 -7.27 -5.18
N GLU A 73 -30.94 -6.08 -4.65
CA GLU A 73 -29.92 -5.11 -4.23
C GLU A 73 -29.03 -5.68 -3.10
N CYS A 74 -29.62 -6.34 -2.09
CA CYS A 74 -28.86 -7.01 -1.04
C CYS A 74 -27.92 -8.08 -1.61
N LEU A 75 -28.41 -8.93 -2.53
CA LEU A 75 -27.58 -9.96 -3.17
C LEU A 75 -26.45 -9.35 -3.99
N HIS A 76 -26.74 -8.32 -4.78
CA HIS A 76 -25.74 -7.64 -5.59
C HIS A 76 -24.64 -6.99 -4.72
N LEU A 77 -25.04 -6.30 -3.65
CA LEU A 77 -24.10 -5.70 -2.71
C LEU A 77 -23.27 -6.76 -1.99
N GLN A 78 -23.88 -7.89 -1.61
CA GLN A 78 -23.17 -9.01 -0.99
C GLN A 78 -22.12 -9.61 -1.94
N SER A 79 -22.47 -9.89 -3.20
CA SER A 79 -21.50 -10.38 -4.19
C SER A 79 -20.36 -9.40 -4.44
N ARG A 80 -20.64 -8.09 -4.45
CA ARG A 80 -19.60 -7.06 -4.58
C ARG A 80 -18.70 -6.99 -3.36
N LEU A 81 -19.26 -7.11 -2.15
CA LEU A 81 -18.48 -7.16 -0.92
C LEU A 81 -17.53 -8.36 -0.93
N ASP A 82 -18.05 -9.54 -1.27
CA ASP A 82 -17.26 -10.78 -1.34
C ASP A 82 -16.13 -10.65 -2.37
N ALA A 83 -16.42 -10.11 -3.56
CA ALA A 83 -15.41 -9.86 -4.59
C ALA A 83 -14.28 -8.94 -4.08
N VAL A 84 -14.62 -7.79 -3.51
CA VAL A 84 -13.63 -6.84 -2.96
C VAL A 84 -12.87 -7.46 -1.79
N GLN A 85 -13.52 -8.27 -0.95
CA GLN A 85 -12.87 -8.93 0.17
C GLN A 85 -11.85 -9.98 -0.32
N THR A 86 -12.19 -10.76 -1.34
CA THR A 86 -11.26 -11.73 -1.94
C THR A 86 -10.07 -11.05 -2.62
N GLU A 87 -10.31 -9.97 -3.36
CA GLU A 87 -9.25 -9.19 -4.00
C GLU A 87 -8.31 -8.55 -2.96
N SER A 88 -8.88 -7.95 -1.91
CA SER A 88 -8.11 -7.38 -0.80
C SER A 88 -7.26 -8.42 -0.07
N GLN A 89 -7.78 -9.64 0.10
CA GLN A 89 -7.02 -10.72 0.72
C GLN A 89 -5.84 -11.15 -0.16
N LYS A 90 -6.07 -11.30 -1.47
CA LYS A 90 -5.02 -11.62 -2.44
C LYS A 90 -3.93 -10.54 -2.48
N GLU A 91 -4.32 -9.27 -2.51
CA GLU A 91 -3.37 -8.15 -2.50
C GLU A 91 -2.52 -8.12 -1.21
N LYS A 92 -3.11 -8.46 -0.06
CA LYS A 92 -2.36 -8.57 1.21
C LYS A 92 -1.31 -9.67 1.16
N GLU A 93 -1.64 -10.83 0.60
CA GLU A 93 -0.72 -11.95 0.45
C GLU A 93 0.44 -11.60 -0.50
N GLU A 94 0.13 -11.00 -1.65
CA GLU A 94 1.14 -10.52 -2.62
C GLU A 94 2.04 -9.45 -1.99
N LYS A 95 1.47 -8.50 -1.25
CA LYS A 95 2.22 -7.46 -0.54
C LYS A 95 3.17 -8.04 0.51
N LEU A 96 2.77 -9.08 1.24
CA LEU A 96 3.65 -9.76 2.21
C LEU A 96 4.81 -10.46 1.49
N LEU A 97 4.53 -11.15 0.39
CA LEU A 97 5.57 -11.80 -0.42
C LEU A 97 6.59 -10.79 -0.96
N LEU A 98 6.12 -9.68 -1.54
CA LEU A 98 7.00 -8.63 -2.06
C LEU A 98 7.83 -7.96 -0.96
N ARG A 99 7.26 -7.78 0.24
CA ARG A 99 8.01 -7.25 1.39
C ARG A 99 9.13 -8.18 1.83
N GLU A 100 8.88 -9.49 1.84
CA GLU A 100 9.89 -10.48 2.17
C GLU A 100 11.03 -10.46 1.15
N GLN A 101 10.70 -10.46 -0.14
CA GLN A 101 11.70 -10.37 -1.22
C GLN A 101 12.54 -9.08 -1.15
N LEU A 102 11.90 -7.94 -0.89
CA LEU A 102 12.60 -6.67 -0.72
C LEU A 102 13.52 -6.68 0.50
N TRP A 103 13.07 -7.29 1.61
CA TRP A 103 13.90 -7.43 2.80
C TRP A 103 15.11 -8.33 2.54
N GLN A 104 14.92 -9.48 1.87
CA GLN A 104 16.02 -10.38 1.50
C GLN A 104 17.04 -9.68 0.60
N SER A 105 16.59 -9.03 -0.46
CA SER A 105 17.47 -8.27 -1.37
C SER A 105 18.22 -7.14 -0.65
N ARG A 106 17.57 -6.45 0.29
CA ARG A 106 18.23 -5.43 1.12
C ARG A 106 19.33 -6.02 1.99
N VAL A 107 19.10 -7.18 2.60
CA VAL A 107 20.11 -7.88 3.42
C VAL A 107 21.30 -8.31 2.56
N GLU A 108 21.05 -8.86 1.38
CA GLU A 108 22.10 -9.26 0.44
C GLU A 108 22.95 -8.06 -0.02
N LEU A 109 22.30 -6.94 -0.38
CA LEU A 109 23.00 -5.71 -0.78
C LEU A 109 23.84 -5.14 0.37
N GLN A 110 23.33 -5.16 1.60
CA GLN A 110 24.10 -4.70 2.77
C GLN A 110 25.33 -5.58 2.98
N GLN A 111 25.17 -6.91 2.93
CA GLN A 111 26.29 -7.84 3.06
C GLN A 111 27.34 -7.64 1.96
N GLN A 112 26.90 -7.36 0.72
CA GLN A 112 27.80 -7.06 -0.37
C GLN A 112 28.56 -5.73 -0.15
N ALA A 113 27.88 -4.69 0.34
CA ALA A 113 28.51 -3.42 0.67
C ALA A 113 29.56 -3.57 1.79
N ASP A 114 29.24 -4.32 2.84
CA ASP A 114 30.15 -4.60 3.95
C ASP A 114 31.36 -5.41 3.49
N PHE A 115 31.15 -6.43 2.64
CA PHE A 115 32.22 -7.22 2.05
C PHE A 115 33.13 -6.37 1.14
N CYS A 116 32.54 -5.57 0.24
CA CYS A 116 33.29 -4.73 -0.69
C CYS A 116 34.09 -3.64 0.03
N SER A 117 33.55 -3.01 1.07
CA SER A 117 34.28 -2.02 1.87
C SER A 117 35.43 -2.68 2.65
N GLY A 118 35.22 -3.86 3.24
CA GLY A 118 36.27 -4.63 3.91
C GLY A 118 37.39 -5.07 2.95
N LEU A 119 37.03 -5.62 1.79
CA LEU A 119 37.98 -6.00 0.74
C LEU A 119 38.77 -4.79 0.22
N GLY A 120 38.07 -3.69 -0.08
CA GLY A 120 38.65 -2.45 -0.55
C GLY A 120 39.64 -1.85 0.45
N SER A 121 39.26 -1.81 1.74
CA SER A 121 40.12 -1.35 2.83
C SER A 121 41.40 -2.16 2.93
N ALA A 122 41.29 -3.49 2.97
CA ALA A 122 42.45 -4.38 3.07
C ALA A 122 43.37 -4.27 1.85
N ALA A 123 42.82 -4.34 0.64
CA ALA A 123 43.59 -4.29 -0.59
C ALA A 123 44.26 -2.92 -0.79
N CYS A 124 43.55 -1.82 -0.59
CA CYS A 124 44.11 -0.49 -0.78
C CYS A 124 45.08 -0.09 0.33
N SER A 125 44.92 -0.60 1.55
CA SER A 125 45.93 -0.41 2.61
C SER A 125 47.26 -1.05 2.24
N LEU A 126 47.23 -2.22 1.59
CA LEU A 126 48.43 -2.84 1.02
C LEU A 126 48.99 -2.02 -0.13
N LEU A 127 48.16 -1.55 -1.07
CA LEU A 127 48.62 -0.69 -2.18
C LEU A 127 49.26 0.60 -1.66
N TRP A 128 48.67 1.23 -0.65
CA TRP A 128 49.23 2.41 -0.01
C TRP A 128 50.61 2.09 0.57
N SER A 129 50.72 1.00 1.33
CA SER A 129 51.99 0.55 1.91
C SER A 129 53.06 0.23 0.85
N CYS A 130 52.69 -0.44 -0.24
CA CYS A 130 53.60 -0.80 -1.32
C CYS A 130 54.03 0.41 -2.15
N SER A 131 53.13 1.36 -2.39
CA SER A 131 53.40 2.59 -3.16
C SER A 131 54.41 3.53 -2.50
N ALA A 132 54.72 3.33 -1.21
CA ALA A 132 55.78 4.07 -0.52
C ALA A 132 57.18 3.80 -1.13
N LYS A 133 57.34 2.74 -1.92
CA LYS A 133 58.59 2.42 -2.64
C LYS A 133 58.51 2.94 -4.08
N GLU A 134 59.45 3.80 -4.46
CA GLU A 134 59.53 4.37 -5.82
C GLU A 134 59.60 3.30 -6.92
N ASP A 135 60.33 2.20 -6.70
CA ASP A 135 60.40 1.07 -7.63
C ASP A 135 59.02 0.47 -7.93
N THR A 136 58.13 0.42 -6.94
CA THR A 136 56.78 -0.13 -7.11
C THR A 136 55.93 0.77 -7.99
N VAL A 137 56.00 2.09 -7.78
CA VAL A 137 55.29 3.07 -8.63
C VAL A 137 55.84 3.03 -10.06
N SER A 138 57.16 2.93 -10.21
CA SER A 138 57.81 2.81 -11.52
C SER A 138 57.39 1.54 -12.27
N LEU A 139 57.26 0.41 -11.56
CA LEU A 139 56.74 -0.83 -12.13
C LEU A 139 55.27 -0.71 -12.56
N TRP A 140 54.41 -0.08 -11.76
CA TRP A 140 53.01 0.12 -12.12
C TRP A 140 52.81 1.01 -13.34
N LEU A 141 53.69 2.00 -13.51
CA LEU A 141 53.74 2.85 -14.69
C LEU A 141 54.18 2.06 -15.92
N ALA A 142 55.26 1.28 -15.81
CA ALA A 142 55.77 0.46 -16.91
C ALA A 142 54.75 -0.60 -17.38
N ASP A 143 54.03 -1.21 -16.44
CA ASP A 143 52.99 -2.20 -16.72
C ASP A 143 51.66 -1.57 -17.21
N GLY A 144 51.53 -0.23 -17.19
CA GLY A 144 50.29 0.47 -17.55
C GLY A 144 49.12 0.27 -16.58
N LYS A 145 49.34 -0.42 -15.46
CA LYS A 145 48.29 -0.77 -14.47
C LYS A 145 47.82 0.44 -13.68
N LEU A 146 48.68 1.45 -13.52
CA LEU A 146 48.36 2.64 -12.74
C LEU A 146 47.14 3.39 -13.29
N GLN A 147 46.97 3.47 -14.62
CA GLN A 147 45.87 4.19 -15.24
C GLN A 147 44.50 3.64 -14.83
N ALA A 148 44.35 2.32 -14.83
CA ALA A 148 43.10 1.66 -14.44
C ALA A 148 42.78 1.91 -12.95
N PHE A 149 43.80 1.85 -12.09
CA PHE A 149 43.64 2.18 -10.67
C PHE A 149 43.19 3.63 -10.47
N LEU A 150 43.82 4.60 -11.15
CA LEU A 150 43.47 6.02 -10.97
C LEU A 150 42.06 6.34 -11.47
N ALA A 151 41.56 5.65 -12.50
CA ALA A 151 40.17 5.81 -12.96
C ALA A 151 39.17 5.36 -11.88
N VAL A 152 39.41 4.20 -11.25
CA VAL A 152 38.60 3.71 -10.14
C VAL A 152 38.71 4.65 -8.94
N ALA A 153 39.93 5.08 -8.60
CA ALA A 153 40.18 5.98 -7.49
C ALA A 153 39.45 7.32 -7.63
N ALA A 154 39.42 7.89 -8.84
CA ALA A 154 38.67 9.12 -9.12
C ALA A 154 37.16 8.92 -8.83
N GLN A 155 36.56 7.84 -9.33
CA GLN A 155 35.15 7.53 -9.10
C GLN A 155 34.84 7.25 -7.63
N THR A 156 35.74 6.56 -6.92
CA THR A 156 35.61 6.28 -5.48
C THR A 156 35.59 7.58 -4.68
N LEU A 157 36.53 8.49 -4.95
CA LEU A 157 36.62 9.78 -4.25
C LEU A 157 35.41 10.67 -4.57
N GLU A 158 34.97 10.71 -5.83
CA GLU A 158 33.79 11.48 -6.24
C GLU A 158 32.51 10.97 -5.56
N SER A 159 32.31 9.65 -5.57
CA SER A 159 31.13 9.03 -4.94
C SER A 159 31.10 9.27 -3.44
N PHE A 160 32.23 9.11 -2.75
CA PHE A 160 32.32 9.29 -1.30
C PHE A 160 32.07 10.74 -0.89
N VAL A 161 32.65 11.73 -1.57
CA VAL A 161 32.38 13.13 -1.20
C VAL A 161 30.94 13.53 -1.51
N THR A 162 30.35 12.98 -2.58
CA THR A 162 28.94 13.24 -2.91
C THR A 162 28.00 12.64 -1.86
N SER A 163 28.30 11.48 -1.29
CA SER A 163 27.46 10.88 -0.23
C SER A 163 27.54 11.64 1.09
N LEU A 164 28.68 12.27 1.41
CA LEU A 164 28.84 13.07 2.63
C LEU A 164 27.92 14.31 2.67
N ASP A 165 27.63 14.94 1.53
CA ASP A 165 26.74 16.11 1.47
C ASP A 165 25.27 15.74 1.79
N GLU A 166 24.87 14.50 1.47
CA GLU A 166 23.53 13.97 1.76
C GLU A 166 23.38 13.50 3.23
N GLU A 167 24.49 13.13 3.88
CA GLU A 167 24.53 12.56 5.24
C GLU A 167 24.67 13.59 6.38
N GLU A 168 24.73 14.91 6.08
CA GLU A 168 24.89 16.02 7.04
C GLU A 168 23.78 16.09 8.14
N LYS A 169 22.80 15.17 8.13
CA LYS A 169 21.73 15.03 9.14
C LYS A 169 21.96 13.97 10.22
N SER A 170 23.00 13.13 10.15
CA SER A 170 23.29 12.12 11.19
C SER A 170 24.68 12.27 11.78
N GLN A 171 24.75 13.00 12.90
CA GLN A 171 25.95 13.17 13.72
C GLN A 171 26.34 11.86 14.42
N THR A 172 27.01 10.96 13.70
CA THR A 172 27.87 9.89 14.26
C THR A 172 28.65 9.27 13.09
N GLU A 173 29.59 10.03 12.52
CA GLU A 173 30.54 9.45 11.56
C GLU A 173 31.52 8.54 12.32
N ASP A 174 31.38 7.22 12.14
CA ASP A 174 32.42 6.28 12.55
C ASP A 174 33.58 6.38 11.55
N TYR A 175 34.49 7.33 11.85
CA TYR A 175 35.72 7.55 11.11
C TYR A 175 36.65 6.32 11.04
N ASN A 176 36.33 5.24 11.76
CA ASN A 176 37.06 3.98 11.72
C ASN A 176 36.36 2.89 10.87
N SER A 177 35.30 3.23 10.13
CA SER A 177 34.67 2.30 9.20
C SER A 177 35.61 1.86 8.07
N HIS A 178 35.38 0.65 7.55
CA HIS A 178 36.16 0.13 6.42
C HIS A 178 36.07 1.01 5.18
N GLU A 179 34.93 1.65 4.94
CA GLU A 179 34.75 2.59 3.82
C GLU A 179 35.68 3.81 3.96
N HIS A 180 35.75 4.41 5.14
CA HIS A 180 36.65 5.54 5.40
C HIS A 180 38.12 5.14 5.27
N GLN A 181 38.50 3.97 5.79
CA GLN A 181 39.86 3.43 5.66
C GLN A 181 40.22 3.13 4.20
N PHE A 182 39.27 2.57 3.43
CA PHE A 182 39.42 2.32 2.00
C PHE A 182 39.68 3.63 1.25
N VAL A 183 38.83 4.64 1.43
CA VAL A 183 38.97 5.95 0.77
C VAL A 183 40.27 6.64 1.16
N LEU A 184 40.64 6.59 2.44
CA LEU A 184 41.91 7.14 2.93
C LEU A 184 43.11 6.44 2.30
N ALA A 185 43.07 5.10 2.17
CA ALA A 185 44.15 4.35 1.57
C ALA A 185 44.27 4.59 0.06
N VAL A 186 43.15 4.80 -0.65
CA VAL A 186 43.15 5.25 -2.05
C VAL A 186 43.83 6.61 -2.18
N ALA A 187 43.42 7.58 -1.35
CA ALA A 187 44.03 8.92 -1.35
C ALA A 187 45.53 8.85 -1.01
N GLY A 188 45.90 8.09 0.01
CA GLY A 188 47.30 7.89 0.41
C GLY A 188 48.16 7.24 -0.69
N THR A 189 47.60 6.30 -1.45
CA THR A 189 48.27 5.71 -2.62
C THR A 189 48.53 6.76 -3.70
N ILE A 190 47.53 7.61 -4.01
CA ILE A 190 47.69 8.71 -4.97
C ILE A 190 48.77 9.69 -4.50
N THR A 191 48.79 10.03 -3.22
CA THR A 191 49.80 10.93 -2.63
C THR A 191 51.21 10.35 -2.79
N ASN A 192 51.40 9.06 -2.52
CA ASN A 192 52.68 8.39 -2.72
C ASN A 192 53.11 8.38 -4.20
N VAL A 193 52.18 8.14 -5.13
CA VAL A 193 52.44 8.23 -6.57
C VAL A 193 52.88 9.65 -6.95
N ALA A 194 52.23 10.69 -6.42
CA ALA A 194 52.59 12.08 -6.64
C ALA A 194 53.93 12.48 -5.97
N ALA A 195 54.41 11.74 -4.97
CA ALA A 195 55.73 11.96 -4.40
C ALA A 195 56.87 11.52 -5.35
N VAL A 196 56.60 10.54 -6.22
CA VAL A 196 57.56 10.03 -7.21
C VAL A 196 57.60 10.91 -8.46
N THR A 197 58.79 11.18 -8.99
CA THR A 197 58.98 12.08 -10.15
C THR A 197 58.25 11.59 -11.40
N GLN A 198 58.48 10.32 -11.80
CA GLN A 198 57.77 9.71 -12.94
C GLN A 198 56.25 9.63 -12.70
N GLY A 199 55.83 9.49 -11.44
CA GLY A 199 54.42 9.50 -11.06
C GLY A 199 53.78 10.87 -11.28
N ARG A 200 54.43 11.97 -10.89
CA ARG A 200 53.93 13.33 -11.20
C ARG A 200 53.84 13.60 -12.70
N ASP A 201 54.86 13.20 -13.45
CA ASP A 201 54.89 13.39 -14.90
C ASP A 201 53.72 12.64 -15.55
N PHE A 202 53.44 11.41 -15.09
CA PHE A 202 52.28 10.65 -15.54
C PHE A 202 50.95 11.30 -15.12
N LEU A 203 50.81 11.71 -13.86
CA LEU A 203 49.59 12.33 -13.35
C LEU A 203 49.23 13.58 -14.16
N SER A 204 50.21 14.44 -14.42
CA SER A 204 50.02 15.70 -15.16
C SER A 204 49.74 15.50 -16.65
N SER A 205 50.28 14.44 -17.27
CA SER A 205 50.15 14.19 -18.71
C SER A 205 49.01 13.25 -19.08
N SER A 206 48.59 12.36 -18.18
CA SER A 206 47.74 11.21 -18.52
C SER A 206 46.56 10.99 -17.57
N ALA A 207 46.60 11.51 -16.33
CA ALA A 207 45.56 11.28 -15.33
C ALA A 207 44.59 12.46 -15.16
N HIS A 208 44.21 13.12 -16.27
CA HIS A 208 43.35 14.31 -16.26
C HIS A 208 42.01 14.10 -15.53
N VAL A 209 41.39 12.93 -15.68
CA VAL A 209 40.12 12.60 -15.00
C VAL A 209 40.27 12.71 -13.48
N LEU A 210 41.34 12.11 -12.92
CA LEU A 210 41.60 12.19 -11.48
C LEU A 210 41.86 13.64 -11.06
N LEU A 211 42.68 14.38 -11.79
CA LEU A 211 42.99 15.78 -11.47
C LEU A 211 41.74 16.66 -11.51
N ASP A 212 40.90 16.52 -12.54
CA ASP A 212 39.64 17.24 -12.65
C ASP A 212 38.70 16.90 -11.50
N THR A 213 38.60 15.61 -11.14
CA THR A 213 37.82 15.18 -9.98
C THR A 213 38.36 15.81 -8.70
N LEU A 214 39.66 15.71 -8.41
CA LEU A 214 40.24 16.33 -7.21
C LEU A 214 40.00 17.85 -7.16
N MET A 215 40.11 18.55 -8.30
CA MET A 215 39.83 19.97 -8.40
C MET A 215 38.35 20.31 -8.18
N LYS A 216 37.42 19.45 -8.61
CA LYS A 216 35.99 19.59 -8.28
C LYS A 216 35.76 19.35 -6.79
N LEU A 217 36.33 18.29 -6.23
CA LEU A 217 36.18 17.92 -4.82
C LEU A 217 36.72 19.00 -3.88
N LEU A 218 37.85 19.63 -4.20
CA LEU A 218 38.38 20.76 -3.45
C LEU A 218 37.43 21.97 -3.39
N LYS A 219 36.57 22.16 -4.40
CA LYS A 219 35.54 23.23 -4.38
C LYS A 219 34.33 22.87 -3.52
N LEU A 220 34.05 21.58 -3.35
CA LEU A 220 32.91 21.07 -2.59
C LEU A 220 33.23 20.94 -1.09
N MET A 221 34.49 20.70 -0.73
CA MET A 221 34.89 20.53 0.67
C MET A 221 34.79 21.85 1.47
N LYS A 222 33.85 21.90 2.42
CA LYS A 222 33.81 22.95 3.46
C LYS A 222 35.04 22.84 4.37
N PRO A 223 35.64 23.95 4.86
CA PRO A 223 36.77 23.88 5.79
C PRO A 223 36.36 23.14 7.07
N GLY A 224 36.98 22.00 7.36
CA GLY A 224 36.80 21.25 8.62
C GLY A 224 36.12 19.89 8.53
N VAL A 225 35.60 19.49 7.36
CA VAL A 225 34.89 18.20 7.18
C VAL A 225 35.84 16.98 7.21
N PHE A 226 37.14 17.16 6.97
CA PHE A 226 38.15 16.13 7.22
C PHE A 226 39.46 16.74 7.71
N PRO A 227 39.74 16.75 9.03
CA PRO A 227 41.02 17.21 9.56
C PRO A 227 42.20 16.39 9.03
N ARG A 228 42.00 15.10 8.72
CA ARG A 228 43.08 14.19 8.32
C ARG A 228 43.48 14.27 6.85
N LEU A 229 42.57 14.50 5.90
CA LEU A 229 42.94 14.67 4.48
C LEU A 229 43.72 15.97 4.25
N LYS A 230 43.39 17.04 4.98
CA LYS A 230 44.12 18.30 4.90
C LYS A 230 45.57 18.18 5.42
N VAL A 231 45.80 17.36 6.45
CA VAL A 231 47.14 17.13 6.99
C VAL A 231 48.08 16.48 5.97
N TYR A 232 47.60 15.61 5.08
CA TYR A 232 48.45 14.94 4.08
C TYR A 232 48.69 15.74 2.80
N VAL A 233 47.84 16.72 2.47
CA VAL A 233 48.06 17.61 1.30
C VAL A 233 48.97 18.79 1.67
N ASP A 234 48.97 19.21 2.94
CA ASP A 234 49.74 20.38 3.41
C ASP A 234 51.01 20.03 4.23
N GLN A 235 51.39 18.75 4.40
CA GLN A 235 52.65 18.42 5.09
C GLN A 235 53.86 18.52 4.13
N PRO A 236 54.81 19.44 4.36
CA PRO A 236 56.07 19.41 3.64
C PRO A 236 56.87 18.19 4.11
N LEU A 237 57.42 17.47 3.13
CA LEU A 237 58.48 16.47 3.31
C LEU A 237 59.59 17.05 4.19
N CYS A 238 59.62 16.66 5.46
CA CYS A 238 60.74 16.91 6.35
C CYS A 238 61.29 15.57 6.84
N HIS A 239 62.39 15.18 6.20
CA HIS A 239 63.42 14.17 6.53
C HIS A 239 63.02 12.71 6.71
#